data_AF-A0A6G6Z927-F1
#
_entry.id   AF-A0A6G6Z927-F1
#
_cell.length_a   1.000
_cell.length_b   1.000
_cell.length_c   1.000
_cell.angle_alpha   90.00
_cell.angle_beta   90.00
_cell.angle_gamma   90.00
#
_symmetry.space_group_name_H-M   'P 1'
#
loop_
_entity.id
_entity.type
_entity.pdbx_description
1 polymer ?
#
loop_
_entity_poly.entity_id
_entity_poly.type
_entity_poly.pdbx_seq_one_letter_code
_entity_poly.pdbx_strand_id
1 'polypeptide(L)'
;MSEITQPRILLIGTGDTKADELLFMSECIARAGGRTIMMDISVLGDPPYQVAHNKHAVAAAAETTIAAIASSGDENSAMSLMAVGAANLARELADRDAIDGVIAIGGTMGTDLALDVAQALPLGLPKLIVSTVAFSHLIPPERVAADLMMILWAGGLYGLNGTCTAVLSQACGAIVGAAKSAIRPRRDRPVVAITSLGKSCLRYMVELKPQLERRGYEVVVFHTTGMGGRAMESIAAQRGFAAVLDLSLQEVANQLTGSVVNSGADRLENAGRAGIPQIVAPGAIDMVDFPAWLGVPDELSDRPFHAHNRLLASATSGSADRRRIAQAIAEKLSRASAPVAFVLPAGGIQQWDREGEALHDPDALAAFVDAMRSAVAAPVELHEIKDHINSAAFNETVLGIFDRWVAAGIVPPGRTTVAA
;
A
#
# COMPACT_ATOMS: atom_id res chain seq x y z
N MET A 1 8.21 -3.50 -26.64
CA MET A 1 8.42 -4.39 -25.49
C MET A 1 8.77 -5.74 -26.06
N SER A 2 9.89 -6.37 -25.67
CA SER A 2 10.16 -7.75 -26.09
C SER A 2 9.13 -8.64 -25.44
N GLU A 3 8.37 -9.38 -26.25
CA GLU A 3 7.39 -10.34 -25.76
C GLU A 3 8.13 -11.43 -24.97
N ILE A 4 7.78 -11.62 -23.70
CA ILE A 4 8.34 -12.70 -22.89
C ILE A 4 7.70 -13.99 -23.36
N THR A 5 8.40 -14.73 -24.23
CA THR A 5 7.88 -15.95 -24.85
C THR A 5 7.74 -17.10 -23.85
N GLN A 6 8.64 -17.16 -22.85
CA GLN A 6 8.58 -18.13 -21.75
C GLN A 6 8.97 -17.46 -20.41
N PRO A 7 8.00 -16.95 -19.63
CA PRO A 7 8.29 -16.30 -18.35
C PRO A 7 8.83 -17.28 -17.32
N ARG A 8 9.80 -16.83 -16.52
CA ARG A 8 10.40 -17.58 -15.42
C ARG A 8 9.64 -17.29 -14.13
N ILE A 9 8.96 -18.29 -13.60
CA ILE A 9 8.10 -18.17 -12.42
C ILE A 9 8.82 -18.79 -11.23
N LEU A 10 9.10 -17.99 -10.21
CA LEU A 10 9.59 -18.48 -8.93
C LEU A 10 8.44 -19.14 -8.18
N LEU A 11 8.51 -20.46 -7.98
CA LEU A 11 7.55 -21.23 -7.21
C LEU A 11 8.15 -21.52 -5.82
N ILE A 12 7.52 -20.95 -4.78
CA ILE A 12 7.98 -21.04 -3.40
C ILE A 12 7.04 -21.93 -2.59
N GLY A 13 7.60 -22.90 -1.86
CA GLY A 13 6.84 -23.71 -0.92
C GLY A 13 7.70 -24.70 -0.12
N THR A 14 7.07 -25.40 0.81
CA THR A 14 7.70 -26.39 1.68
C THR A 14 7.69 -27.77 1.00
N GLY A 15 8.77 -28.09 0.29
CA GLY A 15 8.87 -29.30 -0.52
C GLY A 15 8.88 -30.61 0.27
N ASP A 16 9.25 -30.57 1.55
CA ASP A 16 9.18 -31.73 2.46
C ASP A 16 7.75 -32.16 2.83
N THR A 17 6.75 -31.27 2.69
CA THR A 17 5.36 -31.52 3.08
C THR A 17 4.35 -31.32 1.97
N LYS A 18 4.72 -30.63 0.88
CA LYS A 18 3.84 -30.27 -0.24
C LYS A 18 4.44 -30.61 -1.60
N ALA A 19 5.19 -31.70 -1.66
CA ALA A 19 5.89 -32.10 -2.88
C ALA A 19 4.93 -32.28 -4.07
N ASP A 20 3.82 -33.00 -3.85
CA ASP A 20 2.85 -33.31 -4.90
C ASP A 20 2.20 -32.04 -5.46
N GLU A 21 1.83 -31.10 -4.58
CA GLU A 21 1.26 -29.82 -4.98
C GLU A 21 2.24 -28.96 -5.77
N LEU A 22 3.49 -28.88 -5.32
CA LEU A 22 4.54 -28.09 -5.99
C LEU A 22 4.90 -28.67 -7.36
N LEU A 23 4.97 -29.99 -7.48
CA LEU A 23 5.19 -30.67 -8.77
C LEU A 23 4.00 -30.43 -9.72
N PHE A 24 2.77 -30.58 -9.23
CA PHE A 24 1.56 -30.30 -10.03
C PHE A 24 1.52 -28.83 -10.51
N MET A 25 1.87 -27.88 -9.65
CA MET A 25 1.96 -26.47 -10.02
C MET A 25 3.04 -26.23 -11.08
N SER A 26 4.20 -26.87 -10.94
CA SER A 26 5.28 -26.78 -11.93
C SER A 26 4.84 -27.29 -13.31
N GLU A 27 4.10 -28.40 -13.37
CA GLU A 27 3.49 -28.91 -14.62
C GLU A 27 2.47 -27.93 -15.20
N CYS A 28 1.63 -27.32 -14.36
CA CYS A 28 0.67 -26.32 -14.79
C CYS A 28 1.34 -25.06 -15.37
N ILE A 29 2.41 -24.58 -14.73
CA ILE A 29 3.22 -23.45 -15.21
C ILE A 29 3.83 -23.77 -16.57
N ALA A 30 4.42 -24.97 -16.71
CA ALA A 30 5.00 -25.42 -17.96
C ALA A 30 3.95 -25.48 -19.09
N ARG A 31 2.77 -26.05 -18.81
CA ARG A 31 1.65 -26.12 -19.77
C ARG A 31 1.12 -24.75 -20.18
N ALA A 32 1.16 -23.76 -19.30
CA ALA A 32 0.82 -22.36 -19.62
C ALA A 32 1.94 -21.63 -20.41
N GLY A 33 3.05 -22.32 -20.70
CA GLY A 33 4.20 -21.80 -21.44
C GLY A 33 5.13 -20.96 -20.57
N GLY A 34 5.18 -21.18 -19.26
CA GLY A 34 6.19 -20.64 -18.36
C GLY A 34 7.33 -21.64 -18.09
N ARG A 35 8.33 -21.20 -17.34
CA ARG A 35 9.41 -22.02 -16.79
C ARG A 35 9.44 -21.88 -15.28
N THR A 36 9.36 -22.97 -14.55
CA THR A 36 9.43 -22.96 -13.09
C THR A 36 10.87 -22.83 -12.60
N ILE A 37 11.08 -21.96 -11.60
CA ILE A 37 12.28 -21.89 -10.76
C ILE A 37 11.82 -22.25 -9.35
N MET A 38 12.23 -23.41 -8.84
CA MET A 38 11.80 -23.89 -7.52
C MET A 38 12.66 -23.28 -6.41
N MET A 39 12.00 -22.72 -5.39
CA MET A 39 12.61 -22.32 -4.12
C MET A 39 11.97 -23.12 -2.99
N ASP A 40 12.79 -23.93 -2.33
CA ASP A 40 12.38 -24.73 -1.17
C ASP A 40 12.63 -23.97 0.13
N ILE A 41 11.57 -23.82 0.92
CA ILE A 41 11.57 -23.13 2.22
C ILE A 41 11.34 -24.10 3.38
N SER A 42 11.53 -25.41 3.17
CA SER A 42 11.45 -26.41 4.24
C SER A 42 12.55 -26.22 5.29
N VAL A 43 12.23 -26.54 6.54
CA VAL A 43 13.19 -26.42 7.66
C VAL A 43 13.80 -27.78 8.02
N LEU A 44 12.97 -28.81 8.12
CA LEU A 44 13.36 -30.11 8.66
C LEU A 44 13.73 -31.11 7.55
N GLY A 45 12.81 -31.37 6.62
CA GLY A 45 13.00 -32.34 5.56
C GLY A 45 13.63 -31.76 4.30
N ASP A 46 13.82 -32.62 3.32
CA ASP A 46 14.23 -32.25 1.96
C ASP A 46 13.14 -32.71 0.97
N PRO A 47 12.88 -31.94 -0.11
CA PRO A 47 11.98 -32.37 -1.17
C PRO A 47 12.49 -33.64 -1.89
N PRO A 48 11.59 -34.47 -2.45
CA PRO A 48 11.96 -35.63 -3.26
C PRO A 48 12.45 -35.25 -4.69
N TYR A 49 12.74 -33.98 -4.94
CA TYR A 49 13.16 -33.43 -6.23
C TYR A 49 14.25 -32.37 -6.07
N GLN A 50 14.97 -32.09 -7.16
CA GLN A 50 16.00 -31.04 -7.19
C GLN A 50 15.37 -29.65 -7.33
N VAL A 51 15.88 -28.69 -6.58
CA VAL A 51 15.43 -27.29 -6.60
C VAL A 51 16.55 -26.36 -7.04
N ALA A 52 16.18 -25.22 -7.64
CA ALA A 52 17.15 -24.20 -8.03
C ALA A 52 17.71 -23.48 -6.79
N HIS A 53 16.87 -23.27 -5.79
CA HIS A 53 17.23 -22.66 -4.51
C HIS A 53 16.72 -23.55 -3.37
N ASN A 54 17.62 -24.18 -2.64
CA ASN A 54 17.28 -25.03 -1.50
C ASN A 54 17.24 -24.25 -0.18
N LYS A 55 16.77 -24.89 0.89
CA LYS A 55 16.72 -24.31 2.24
C LYS A 55 18.06 -23.74 2.75
N HIS A 56 19.19 -24.27 2.31
CA HIS A 56 20.51 -23.74 2.68
C HIS A 56 20.80 -22.40 1.99
N ALA A 57 20.46 -22.26 0.71
CA ALA A 57 20.57 -20.99 0.00
C ALA A 57 19.65 -19.94 0.62
N VAL A 58 18.43 -20.33 0.99
CA VAL A 58 17.48 -19.46 1.70
C VAL A 58 18.06 -19.01 3.04
N ALA A 59 18.54 -19.95 3.87
CA ALA A 59 19.15 -19.61 5.16
C ALA A 59 20.39 -18.70 5.01
N ALA A 60 21.23 -18.95 4.00
CA ALA A 60 22.40 -18.11 3.73
C ALA A 60 22.02 -16.68 3.32
N ALA A 61 20.92 -16.50 2.59
CA ALA A 61 20.39 -15.18 2.25
C ALA A 61 19.82 -14.42 3.47
N ALA A 62 19.58 -15.11 4.58
CA ALA A 62 19.30 -14.53 5.90
C ALA A 62 20.56 -14.41 6.79
N GLU A 63 21.76 -14.55 6.21
CA GLU A 63 23.04 -14.50 6.92
C GLU A 63 23.14 -15.53 8.06
N THR A 64 22.50 -16.69 7.89
CA THR A 64 22.49 -17.78 8.88
C THR A 64 22.62 -19.15 8.21
N THR A 65 22.41 -20.22 8.96
CA THR A 65 22.44 -21.61 8.47
C THR A 65 21.14 -22.33 8.79
N ILE A 66 20.78 -23.33 7.97
CA ILE A 66 19.57 -24.11 8.22
C ILE A 66 19.62 -24.84 9.58
N ALA A 67 20.81 -25.24 10.04
CA ALA A 67 21.00 -25.85 11.35
C ALA A 67 20.65 -24.88 12.48
N ALA A 68 21.10 -23.62 12.37
CA ALA A 68 20.77 -22.58 13.34
C ALA A 68 19.26 -22.30 13.36
N ILE A 69 18.63 -22.19 12.18
CA ILE A 69 17.18 -21.99 12.03
C ILE A 69 16.41 -23.15 12.66
N ALA A 70 16.78 -24.41 12.37
CA ALA A 70 16.12 -25.59 12.93
C ALA A 70 16.28 -25.68 14.46
N SER A 71 17.36 -25.10 15.01
CA SER A 71 17.60 -25.02 16.46
C SER A 71 17.03 -23.76 17.14
N SER A 72 16.31 -22.91 16.42
CA SER A 72 15.82 -21.61 16.94
C SER A 72 14.75 -21.71 18.03
N GLY A 73 14.19 -22.90 18.25
CA GLY A 73 13.34 -23.24 19.39
C GLY A 73 11.92 -23.61 19.01
N ASP A 74 11.30 -22.84 18.11
CA ASP A 74 9.90 -23.01 17.71
C ASP A 74 9.68 -22.73 16.22
N GLU A 75 8.50 -23.11 15.71
CA GLU A 75 8.14 -22.99 14.30
C GLU A 75 8.05 -21.53 13.81
N ASN A 76 7.61 -20.60 14.67
CA ASN A 76 7.48 -19.18 14.32
C ASN A 76 8.87 -18.57 14.14
N SER A 77 9.77 -18.79 15.11
CA SER A 77 11.16 -18.31 15.03
C SER A 77 11.87 -18.86 13.78
N ALA A 78 11.70 -20.14 13.49
CA ALA A 78 12.31 -20.78 12.33
C ALA A 78 11.76 -20.20 11.01
N MET A 79 10.44 -20.11 10.87
CA MET A 79 9.80 -19.62 9.64
C MET A 79 10.03 -18.12 9.42
N SER A 80 10.14 -17.32 10.48
CA SER A 80 10.50 -15.90 10.38
C SER A 80 11.89 -15.70 9.79
N LEU A 81 12.89 -16.50 10.21
CA LEU A 81 14.23 -16.47 9.63
C LEU A 81 14.25 -16.95 8.17
N MET A 82 13.47 -17.99 7.85
CA MET A 82 13.29 -18.44 6.47
C MET A 82 12.63 -17.37 5.62
N ALA A 83 11.71 -16.57 6.17
CA ALA A 83 11.05 -15.49 5.46
C ALA A 83 12.00 -14.35 5.07
N VAL A 84 12.88 -13.95 5.99
CA VAL A 84 13.96 -13.00 5.68
C VAL A 84 14.81 -13.52 4.51
N GLY A 85 15.22 -14.79 4.56
CA GLY A 85 16.06 -15.40 3.54
C GLY A 85 15.36 -15.50 2.18
N ALA A 86 14.10 -15.94 2.18
CA ALA A 86 13.31 -16.10 0.96
C ALA A 86 13.03 -14.73 0.32
N ALA A 87 12.72 -13.72 1.12
CA ALA A 87 12.48 -12.35 0.66
C ALA A 87 13.75 -11.75 0.03
N ASN A 88 14.90 -11.87 0.70
CA ASN A 88 16.19 -11.39 0.18
C ASN A 88 16.57 -12.09 -1.13
N LEU A 89 16.43 -13.41 -1.20
CA LEU A 89 16.77 -14.18 -2.39
C LEU A 89 15.81 -13.90 -3.56
N ALA A 90 14.50 -13.81 -3.29
CA ALA A 90 13.52 -13.43 -4.31
C ALA A 90 13.79 -12.01 -4.85
N ARG A 91 14.19 -11.09 -3.97
CA ARG A 91 14.59 -9.73 -4.36
C ARG A 91 15.84 -9.72 -5.22
N GLU A 92 16.89 -10.46 -4.85
CA GLU A 92 18.12 -10.60 -5.64
C GLU A 92 17.82 -11.15 -7.04
N LEU A 93 16.94 -12.16 -7.13
CA LEU A 93 16.50 -12.73 -8.41
C LEU A 93 15.73 -11.69 -9.24
N ALA A 94 14.86 -10.89 -8.64
CA ALA A 94 14.13 -9.83 -9.34
C ALA A 94 15.07 -8.74 -9.87
N ASP A 95 16.01 -8.28 -9.04
CA ASP A 95 16.95 -7.21 -9.39
C ASP A 95 17.92 -7.60 -10.52
N ARG A 96 18.17 -8.90 -10.69
CA ARG A 96 18.97 -9.46 -11.79
C ARG A 96 18.15 -9.84 -13.03
N ASP A 97 16.86 -9.50 -13.04
CA ASP A 97 15.89 -9.96 -14.03
C ASP A 97 16.02 -11.48 -14.24
N ALA A 98 16.14 -12.28 -13.18
CA ALA A 98 16.22 -13.74 -13.20
C ALA A 98 14.84 -14.41 -13.12
N ILE A 99 13.81 -13.65 -12.71
CA ILE A 99 12.42 -14.06 -12.56
C ILE A 99 11.49 -13.01 -13.18
N ASP A 100 10.34 -13.46 -13.67
CA ASP A 100 9.32 -12.63 -14.31
C ASP A 100 7.99 -12.63 -13.53
N GLY A 101 7.88 -13.49 -12.51
CA GLY A 101 6.77 -13.51 -11.56
C GLY A 101 7.06 -14.47 -10.40
N VAL A 102 6.32 -14.32 -9.31
CA VAL A 102 6.43 -15.15 -8.10
C VAL A 102 5.08 -15.73 -7.73
N ILE A 103 5.07 -17.03 -7.41
CA ILE A 103 3.92 -17.71 -6.82
C ILE A 103 4.36 -18.50 -5.60
N ALA A 104 3.66 -18.31 -4.48
CA ALA A 104 3.90 -19.04 -3.24
C ALA A 104 2.65 -19.81 -2.83
N ILE A 105 2.83 -20.95 -2.18
CA ILE A 105 1.73 -21.78 -1.66
C ILE A 105 1.93 -22.12 -0.19
N GLY A 106 0.86 -22.05 0.60
CA GLY A 106 0.92 -22.52 1.98
C GLY A 106 -0.35 -22.37 2.80
N GLY A 107 -0.28 -22.96 4.00
CA GLY A 107 -1.20 -22.67 5.10
C GLY A 107 -0.87 -21.32 5.74
N THR A 108 -1.19 -21.14 7.03
CA THR A 108 -0.86 -19.92 7.78
C THR A 108 0.63 -19.60 7.76
N MET A 109 1.50 -20.55 8.10
CA MET A 109 2.95 -20.34 8.12
C MET A 109 3.55 -20.02 6.74
N GLY A 110 3.14 -20.74 5.70
CA GLY A 110 3.62 -20.46 4.34
C GLY A 110 3.09 -19.13 3.79
N THR A 111 1.88 -18.74 4.18
CA THR A 111 1.30 -17.43 3.83
C THR A 111 2.05 -16.30 4.53
N ASP A 112 2.35 -16.48 5.82
CA ASP A 112 3.14 -15.53 6.61
C ASP A 112 4.45 -15.17 5.90
N LEU A 113 5.27 -16.19 5.59
CA LEU A 113 6.50 -16.03 4.84
C LEU A 113 6.29 -15.38 3.48
N ALA A 114 5.26 -15.81 2.74
CA ALA A 114 5.00 -15.33 1.39
C ALA A 114 4.60 -13.85 1.34
N LEU A 115 3.99 -13.31 2.42
CA LEU A 115 3.69 -11.88 2.52
C LEU A 115 4.98 -11.04 2.56
N ASP A 116 6.00 -11.50 3.29
CA ASP A 116 7.29 -10.79 3.36
C ASP A 116 8.03 -10.86 2.02
N VAL A 117 7.99 -12.02 1.35
CA VAL A 117 8.49 -12.15 -0.03
C VAL A 117 7.78 -11.17 -0.96
N ALA A 118 6.44 -11.09 -0.89
CA ALA A 118 5.66 -10.21 -1.73
C ALA A 118 6.01 -8.73 -1.51
N GLN A 119 6.23 -8.30 -0.25
CA GLN A 119 6.62 -6.93 0.10
C GLN A 119 8.03 -6.55 -0.37
N ALA A 120 8.96 -7.51 -0.39
CA ALA A 120 10.33 -7.25 -0.83
C ALA A 120 10.43 -6.98 -2.35
N LEU A 121 9.46 -7.47 -3.13
CA LEU A 121 9.46 -7.40 -4.60
C LEU A 121 8.91 -6.07 -5.12
N PRO A 122 9.45 -5.54 -6.24
CA PRO A 122 9.02 -4.26 -6.79
C PRO A 122 7.57 -4.28 -7.29
N LEU A 123 6.94 -3.10 -7.28
CA LEU A 123 5.63 -2.86 -7.91
C LEU A 123 5.67 -3.20 -9.41
N GLY A 124 4.67 -3.93 -9.87
CA GLY A 124 4.53 -4.35 -11.27
C GLY A 124 5.22 -5.67 -11.60
N LEU A 125 5.99 -6.28 -10.67
CA LEU A 125 6.38 -7.68 -10.77
C LEU A 125 5.21 -8.54 -10.28
N PRO A 126 4.60 -9.41 -11.13
CA PRO A 126 3.51 -10.28 -10.72
C PRO A 126 3.86 -11.14 -9.51
N LYS A 127 3.03 -11.08 -8.48
CA LYS A 127 3.20 -11.82 -7.23
C LYS A 127 1.85 -12.39 -6.79
N LEU A 128 1.79 -13.70 -6.59
CA LEU A 128 0.56 -14.43 -6.28
C LEU A 128 0.75 -15.36 -5.08
N ILE A 129 -0.13 -15.29 -4.09
CA ILE A 129 -0.15 -16.23 -2.96
C ILE A 129 -1.38 -17.13 -3.03
N VAL A 130 -1.13 -18.45 -3.08
CA VAL A 130 -2.13 -19.50 -2.93
C VAL A 130 -2.19 -19.87 -1.45
N SER A 131 -3.25 -19.44 -0.75
CA SER A 131 -3.31 -19.51 0.72
C SER A 131 -4.60 -20.14 1.21
N THR A 132 -4.52 -20.98 2.26
CA THR A 132 -5.72 -21.47 2.96
C THR A 132 -6.42 -20.39 3.80
N VAL A 133 -5.78 -19.23 3.98
CA VAL A 133 -6.30 -18.07 4.74
C VAL A 133 -6.34 -16.80 3.89
N ALA A 134 -6.37 -16.92 2.56
CA ALA A 134 -6.52 -15.77 1.66
C ALA A 134 -7.76 -14.93 2.05
N PHE A 135 -7.58 -13.62 2.13
CA PHE A 135 -8.63 -12.65 2.52
C PHE A 135 -9.17 -12.80 3.97
N SER A 136 -8.50 -13.59 4.81
CA SER A 136 -8.86 -13.76 6.22
C SER A 136 -8.50 -12.52 7.05
N HIS A 137 -9.28 -12.26 8.10
CA HIS A 137 -8.97 -11.26 9.14
C HIS A 137 -7.67 -11.54 9.91
N LEU A 138 -7.07 -12.73 9.74
CA LEU A 138 -5.75 -13.07 10.28
C LEU A 138 -4.60 -12.36 9.55
N ILE A 139 -4.81 -11.90 8.30
CA ILE A 139 -3.76 -11.25 7.52
C ILE A 139 -3.75 -9.76 7.87
N PRO A 140 -2.67 -9.24 8.48
CA PRO A 140 -2.59 -7.83 8.81
C PRO A 140 -2.43 -7.00 7.51
N PRO A 141 -3.23 -5.92 7.31
CA PRO A 141 -3.18 -5.12 6.09
C PRO A 141 -1.79 -4.56 5.75
N GLU A 142 -0.96 -4.25 6.75
CA GLU A 142 0.45 -3.81 6.59
C GLU A 142 1.33 -4.79 5.83
N ARG A 143 1.03 -6.08 5.87
CA ARG A 143 1.84 -7.10 5.21
C ARG A 143 1.41 -7.38 3.77
N VAL A 144 0.32 -6.76 3.31
CA VAL A 144 -0.20 -6.92 1.95
C VAL A 144 0.47 -5.92 1.02
N ALA A 145 1.30 -6.42 0.08
CA ALA A 145 1.89 -5.59 -0.96
C ALA A 145 0.81 -5.00 -1.89
N ALA A 146 1.04 -3.78 -2.41
CA ALA A 146 0.02 -3.00 -3.12
C ALA A 146 -0.57 -3.68 -4.37
N ASP A 147 0.20 -4.53 -5.04
CA ASP A 147 -0.17 -5.26 -6.26
C ASP A 147 -0.23 -6.79 -6.04
N LEU A 148 -0.38 -7.24 -4.80
CA LEU A 148 -0.47 -8.65 -4.46
C LEU A 148 -1.77 -9.28 -4.96
N MET A 149 -1.64 -10.38 -5.71
CA MET A 149 -2.75 -11.30 -6.00
C MET A 149 -2.82 -12.39 -4.93
N MET A 150 -4.03 -12.75 -4.50
CA MET A 150 -4.25 -13.91 -3.63
C MET A 150 -5.36 -14.77 -4.17
N ILE A 151 -5.27 -16.08 -3.93
CA ILE A 151 -6.35 -17.03 -4.20
C ILE A 151 -6.53 -17.98 -3.02
N LEU A 152 -7.79 -18.20 -2.62
CA LEU A 152 -8.12 -19.10 -1.53
C LEU A 152 -7.91 -20.55 -1.99
N TRP A 153 -7.00 -21.25 -1.32
CA TRP A 153 -6.74 -22.67 -1.54
C TRP A 153 -7.76 -23.56 -0.83
N ALA A 154 -8.99 -23.54 -1.33
CA ALA A 154 -10.09 -24.31 -0.77
C ALA A 154 -9.79 -25.82 -0.80
N GLY A 155 -9.91 -26.48 0.36
CA GLY A 155 -9.64 -27.92 0.51
C GLY A 155 -8.16 -28.32 0.48
N GLY A 156 -7.25 -27.35 0.46
CA GLY A 156 -5.80 -27.50 0.32
C GLY A 156 -5.02 -27.83 1.58
N LEU A 157 -5.63 -28.51 2.56
CA LEU A 157 -4.94 -28.78 3.82
C LEU A 157 -3.87 -29.87 3.66
N TYR A 158 -4.15 -30.89 2.85
CA TYR A 158 -3.26 -32.03 2.66
C TYR A 158 -3.58 -32.80 1.38
N GLY A 159 -2.62 -32.88 0.47
CA GLY A 159 -2.67 -33.71 -0.72
C GLY A 159 -3.54 -33.14 -1.84
N LEU A 160 -3.36 -33.71 -3.03
CA LEU A 160 -4.10 -33.33 -4.22
C LEU A 160 -5.49 -33.98 -4.25
N ASN A 161 -6.50 -33.16 -4.50
CA ASN A 161 -7.86 -33.56 -4.84
C ASN A 161 -8.41 -32.64 -5.95
N GLY A 162 -9.59 -32.98 -6.50
CA GLY A 162 -10.18 -32.22 -7.61
C GLY A 162 -10.34 -30.72 -7.32
N THR A 163 -10.75 -30.38 -6.09
CA THR A 163 -10.89 -28.99 -5.64
C THR A 163 -9.54 -28.27 -5.60
N CYS A 164 -8.52 -28.92 -5.02
CA CYS A 164 -7.17 -28.37 -4.97
C CYS A 164 -6.62 -28.14 -6.37
N THR A 165 -6.66 -29.15 -7.24
CA THR A 165 -6.10 -29.05 -8.60
C THR A 165 -6.78 -27.96 -9.43
N ALA A 166 -8.09 -27.73 -9.22
CA ALA A 166 -8.80 -26.65 -9.87
C ALA A 166 -8.25 -25.28 -9.47
N VAL A 167 -8.04 -25.03 -8.17
CA VAL A 167 -7.48 -23.76 -7.67
C VAL A 167 -6.01 -23.59 -8.08
N LEU A 168 -5.19 -24.64 -7.91
CA LEU A 168 -3.76 -24.58 -8.24
C LEU A 168 -3.53 -24.31 -9.73
N SER A 169 -4.33 -24.93 -10.61
CA SER A 169 -4.22 -24.71 -12.06
C SER A 169 -4.63 -23.29 -12.46
N GLN A 170 -5.66 -22.72 -11.85
CA GLN A 170 -6.06 -21.32 -12.06
C GLN A 170 -4.94 -20.36 -11.61
N ALA A 171 -4.36 -20.59 -10.43
CA ALA A 171 -3.27 -19.78 -9.90
C ALA A 171 -2.04 -19.78 -10.83
N CYS A 172 -1.65 -20.95 -11.34
CA CYS A 172 -0.54 -21.11 -12.26
C CYS A 172 -0.80 -20.41 -13.61
N GLY A 173 -2.02 -20.53 -14.15
CA GLY A 173 -2.41 -19.81 -15.37
C GLY A 173 -2.40 -18.29 -15.16
N ALA A 174 -2.91 -17.82 -14.03
CA ALA A 174 -2.97 -16.40 -13.68
C ALA A 174 -1.57 -15.79 -13.58
N ILE A 175 -0.64 -16.42 -12.85
CA ILE A 175 0.71 -15.87 -12.70
C ILE A 175 1.50 -15.87 -14.02
N VAL A 176 1.36 -16.90 -14.86
CA VAL A 176 2.02 -16.95 -16.17
C VAL A 176 1.43 -15.91 -17.13
N GLY A 177 0.10 -15.75 -17.15
CA GLY A 177 -0.57 -14.72 -17.95
C GLY A 177 -0.19 -13.30 -17.51
N ALA A 178 -0.12 -13.06 -16.20
CA ALA A 178 0.35 -11.81 -15.64
C ALA A 178 1.81 -11.53 -16.01
N ALA A 179 2.70 -12.52 -15.90
CA ALA A 179 4.11 -12.37 -16.26
C ALA A 179 4.33 -12.05 -17.75
N LYS A 180 3.48 -12.57 -18.65
CA LYS A 180 3.52 -12.25 -20.09
C LYS A 180 2.98 -10.85 -20.41
N SER A 181 2.04 -10.34 -19.61
CA SER A 181 1.23 -9.17 -19.96
C SER A 181 1.51 -7.94 -19.09
N ALA A 182 2.22 -8.10 -17.97
CA ALA A 182 2.44 -7.02 -17.02
C ALA A 182 3.20 -5.84 -17.65
N ILE A 183 2.72 -4.64 -17.37
CA ILE A 183 3.39 -3.40 -17.72
C ILE A 183 4.09 -2.92 -16.46
N ARG A 184 5.43 -2.95 -16.45
CA ARG A 184 6.20 -2.39 -15.35
C ARG A 184 6.06 -0.86 -15.34
N PRO A 185 5.94 -0.21 -14.16
CA PRO A 185 5.93 1.25 -14.06
C PRO A 185 7.13 1.85 -14.77
N ARG A 186 6.89 2.87 -15.61
CA ARG A 186 7.97 3.61 -16.27
C ARG A 186 8.62 4.56 -15.27
N ARG A 187 9.90 4.87 -15.50
CA ARG A 187 10.69 5.82 -14.68
C ARG A 187 11.20 6.99 -15.53
N ASP A 188 10.54 7.24 -16.66
CA ASP A 188 10.88 8.30 -17.59
C ASP A 188 10.52 9.68 -17.02
N ARG A 189 9.44 9.78 -16.22
CA ARG A 189 8.97 11.02 -15.59
C ARG A 189 9.06 10.96 -14.06
N PRO A 190 9.38 12.07 -13.38
CA PRO A 190 9.23 12.14 -11.92
C PRO A 190 7.77 11.94 -11.52
N VAL A 191 7.53 11.16 -10.48
CA VAL A 191 6.17 10.77 -10.03
C VAL A 191 5.73 11.67 -8.88
N VAL A 192 4.51 12.21 -8.96
CA VAL A 192 3.84 12.93 -7.87
C VAL A 192 2.66 12.10 -7.38
N ALA A 193 2.62 11.81 -6.09
CA ALA A 193 1.48 11.16 -5.46
C ALA A 193 0.43 12.20 -5.06
N ILE A 194 -0.85 11.87 -5.19
CA ILE A 194 -1.96 12.66 -4.64
C ILE A 194 -2.87 11.72 -3.84
N THR A 195 -3.19 12.06 -2.59
CA THR A 195 -4.25 11.35 -1.86
C THR A 195 -5.60 12.02 -2.06
N SER A 196 -6.68 11.24 -2.19
CA SER A 196 -8.04 11.76 -2.38
C SER A 196 -9.11 10.74 -2.03
N LEU A 197 -10.34 11.23 -1.90
CA LEU A 197 -11.57 10.46 -2.01
C LEU A 197 -12.19 10.61 -3.41
N GLY A 198 -13.36 10.02 -3.64
CA GLY A 198 -14.13 10.23 -4.87
C GLY A 198 -14.43 11.71 -5.14
N LYS A 199 -14.56 12.08 -6.43
CA LYS A 199 -14.78 13.47 -6.86
C LYS A 199 -16.07 14.13 -6.34
N SER A 200 -17.00 13.31 -5.84
CA SER A 200 -18.17 13.79 -5.13
C SER A 200 -17.81 14.40 -3.77
N CYS A 201 -16.73 13.97 -3.13
CA CYS A 201 -16.27 14.44 -1.83
C CYS A 201 -15.12 15.47 -1.95
N LEU A 202 -14.05 15.10 -2.65
CA LEU A 202 -12.84 15.94 -2.84
C LEU A 202 -12.61 16.17 -4.33
N ARG A 203 -12.50 17.42 -4.78
CA ARG A 203 -12.52 17.78 -6.22
C ARG A 203 -11.16 18.19 -6.79
N TYR A 204 -10.20 18.54 -5.95
CA TYR A 204 -8.92 19.13 -6.36
C TYR A 204 -8.16 18.28 -7.38
N MET A 205 -8.25 16.95 -7.32
CA MET A 205 -7.51 16.06 -8.23
C MET A 205 -7.93 16.21 -9.70
N VAL A 206 -9.14 16.70 -9.97
CA VAL A 206 -9.62 16.99 -11.33
C VAL A 206 -8.84 18.13 -11.97
N GLU A 207 -8.37 19.10 -11.19
CA GLU A 207 -7.57 20.23 -11.66
C GLU A 207 -6.06 19.94 -11.51
N LEU A 208 -5.63 19.46 -10.34
CA LEU A 208 -4.22 19.26 -10.03
C LEU A 208 -3.54 18.25 -10.95
N LYS A 209 -4.20 17.12 -11.26
CA LYS A 209 -3.59 16.06 -12.07
C LYS A 209 -3.25 16.55 -13.50
N PRO A 210 -4.17 17.12 -14.30
CA PRO A 210 -3.83 17.65 -15.62
C PRO A 210 -2.76 18.76 -15.58
N GLN A 211 -2.78 19.61 -14.55
CA GLN A 211 -1.80 20.68 -14.37
C GLN A 211 -0.37 20.14 -14.15
N LEU A 212 -0.23 19.13 -13.30
CA LEU A 212 1.06 18.47 -13.03
C LEU A 212 1.52 17.63 -14.23
N GLU A 213 0.60 16.97 -14.94
CA GLU A 213 0.94 16.22 -16.16
C GLU A 213 1.44 17.14 -17.28
N ARG A 214 0.85 18.33 -17.46
CA ARG A 214 1.35 19.34 -18.39
C ARG A 214 2.76 19.82 -18.05
N ARG A 215 3.11 19.81 -16.76
CA ARG A 215 4.46 20.14 -16.27
C ARG A 215 5.47 18.99 -16.43
N GLY A 216 5.07 17.84 -16.96
CA GLY A 216 5.99 16.72 -17.22
C GLY A 216 6.10 15.70 -16.08
N TYR A 217 5.20 15.72 -15.08
CA TYR A 217 5.16 14.72 -14.00
C TYR A 217 4.21 13.56 -14.33
N GLU A 218 4.55 12.34 -13.91
CA GLU A 218 3.56 11.28 -13.79
C GLU A 218 2.78 11.47 -12.49
N VAL A 219 1.45 11.33 -12.52
CA VAL A 219 0.61 11.62 -11.36
C VAL A 219 -0.23 10.41 -11.01
N VAL A 220 -0.03 9.89 -9.80
CA VAL A 220 -0.76 8.74 -9.27
C VAL A 220 -1.68 9.21 -8.14
N VAL A 221 -2.96 8.87 -8.23
CA VAL A 221 -3.97 9.22 -7.21
C VAL A 221 -4.29 8.00 -6.37
N PHE A 222 -4.15 8.13 -5.05
CA PHE A 222 -4.40 7.07 -4.07
C PHE A 222 -5.70 7.34 -3.32
N HIS A 223 -6.57 6.32 -3.26
CA HIS A 223 -7.86 6.41 -2.58
C HIS A 223 -7.69 6.20 -1.06
N THR A 224 -8.09 7.17 -0.24
CA THR A 224 -7.83 7.13 1.21
C THR A 224 -8.87 6.35 2.01
N THR A 225 -9.05 5.07 1.68
CA THR A 225 -9.94 4.13 2.41
C THR A 225 -9.14 2.99 3.05
N GLY A 226 -7.97 3.32 3.60
CA GLY A 226 -7.06 2.43 4.32
C GLY A 226 -5.92 1.93 3.43
N MET A 227 -6.23 1.10 2.44
CA MET A 227 -5.20 0.45 1.61
C MET A 227 -4.51 1.39 0.62
N GLY A 228 -5.19 2.45 0.15
CA GLY A 228 -4.58 3.39 -0.79
C GLY A 228 -3.53 4.28 -0.13
N GLY A 229 -3.81 4.82 1.07
CA GLY A 229 -2.79 5.52 1.85
C GLY A 229 -1.62 4.62 2.20
N ARG A 230 -1.87 3.37 2.59
CA ARG A 230 -0.83 2.39 2.89
C ARG A 230 0.07 2.10 1.68
N ALA A 231 -0.52 1.94 0.50
CA ALA A 231 0.23 1.76 -0.74
C ALA A 231 1.11 3.00 -1.05
N MET A 232 0.57 4.20 -0.85
CA MET A 232 1.32 5.46 -1.00
C MET A 232 2.52 5.50 -0.04
N GLU A 233 2.32 5.24 1.25
CA GLU A 233 3.38 5.24 2.25
C GLU A 233 4.47 4.19 1.97
N SER A 234 4.09 2.99 1.51
CA SER A 234 5.04 1.94 1.11
C SER A 234 5.92 2.36 -0.08
N ILE A 235 5.33 2.99 -1.10
CA ILE A 235 6.09 3.52 -2.24
C ILE A 235 6.96 4.71 -1.81
N ALA A 236 6.49 5.55 -0.89
CA ALA A 236 7.26 6.67 -0.34
C ALA A 236 8.48 6.19 0.45
N ALA A 237 8.36 5.15 1.27
CA ALA A 237 9.47 4.53 1.99
C ALA A 237 10.58 4.02 1.06
N GLN A 238 10.21 3.61 -0.15
CA GLN A 238 11.13 3.19 -1.21
C GLN A 238 11.63 4.36 -2.10
N ARG A 239 11.39 5.61 -1.70
CA ARG A 239 11.77 6.84 -2.42
C ARG A 239 11.17 6.90 -3.84
N GLY A 240 9.94 6.40 -4.00
CA GLY A 240 9.28 6.28 -5.30
C GLY A 240 8.67 7.57 -5.85
N PHE A 241 8.68 8.68 -5.09
CA PHE A 241 8.05 9.94 -5.49
C PHE A 241 9.03 11.11 -5.48
N ALA A 242 8.80 12.06 -6.38
CA ALA A 242 9.45 13.37 -6.39
C ALA A 242 8.82 14.34 -5.38
N ALA A 243 7.51 14.20 -5.16
CA ALA A 243 6.74 14.96 -4.18
C ALA A 243 5.45 14.21 -3.82
N VAL A 244 4.91 14.50 -2.64
CA VAL A 244 3.60 13.97 -2.20
C VAL A 244 2.64 15.14 -1.95
N LEU A 245 1.47 15.09 -2.58
CA LEU A 245 0.32 15.95 -2.27
C LEU A 245 -0.66 15.15 -1.42
N ASP A 246 -0.44 15.17 -0.10
CA ASP A 246 -1.24 14.43 0.85
C ASP A 246 -2.43 15.26 1.34
N LEU A 247 -3.42 15.39 0.47
CA LEU A 247 -4.51 16.36 0.62
C LEU A 247 -5.76 15.74 1.28
N SER A 248 -5.74 14.44 1.57
CA SER A 248 -6.79 13.69 2.24
C SER A 248 -6.20 12.89 3.40
N LEU A 249 -6.54 13.27 4.63
CA LEU A 249 -5.96 12.71 5.86
C LEU A 249 -6.96 11.91 6.69
N GLN A 250 -8.09 11.52 6.09
CA GLN A 250 -9.11 10.73 6.74
C GLN A 250 -8.55 9.46 7.41
N GLU A 251 -7.60 8.78 6.77
CA GLU A 251 -6.98 7.56 7.33
C GLU A 251 -6.17 7.83 8.62
N VAL A 252 -5.62 9.03 8.78
CA VAL A 252 -4.97 9.46 10.03
C VAL A 252 -6.02 9.65 11.12
N ALA A 253 -7.13 10.31 10.79
CA ALA A 253 -8.24 10.49 11.71
C ALA A 253 -8.84 9.15 12.16
N ASN A 254 -9.11 8.25 11.20
CA ASN A 254 -9.62 6.91 11.44
C ASN A 254 -8.69 6.09 12.35
N GLN A 255 -7.38 6.18 12.16
CA GLN A 255 -6.44 5.49 13.02
C GLN A 255 -6.54 5.96 14.48
N LEU A 256 -6.68 7.28 14.69
CA LEU A 256 -6.75 7.88 16.02
C LEU A 256 -8.08 7.60 16.75
N THR A 257 -9.14 7.31 15.99
CA THR A 257 -10.46 6.94 16.53
C THR A 257 -10.68 5.42 16.60
N GLY A 258 -9.66 4.61 16.25
CA GLY A 258 -9.72 3.14 16.34
C GLY A 258 -10.47 2.47 15.18
N SER A 259 -10.74 3.19 14.10
CA SER A 259 -11.36 2.64 12.90
C SER A 259 -10.41 1.69 12.16
N VAL A 260 -10.98 0.60 11.62
CA VAL A 260 -10.27 -0.35 10.74
C VAL A 260 -9.94 0.23 9.36
N VAL A 261 -10.53 1.36 8.97
CA VAL A 261 -10.30 2.04 7.68
C VAL A 261 -9.12 2.99 7.85
N ASN A 262 -7.95 2.43 8.15
CA ASN A 262 -6.72 3.18 8.38
C ASN A 262 -5.56 2.60 7.55
N SER A 263 -4.44 3.33 7.52
CA SER A 263 -3.27 2.97 6.71
C SER A 263 -2.04 2.54 7.53
N GLY A 264 -2.23 2.25 8.82
CA GLY A 264 -1.14 1.89 9.73
C GLY A 264 -0.49 3.08 10.42
N ALA A 265 0.38 2.77 11.39
CA ALA A 265 0.91 3.76 12.34
C ALA A 265 1.83 4.81 11.73
N ASP A 266 2.47 4.48 10.62
CA ASP A 266 3.38 5.33 9.86
C ASP A 266 2.69 6.22 8.82
N ARG A 267 1.34 6.21 8.76
CA ARG A 267 0.59 7.16 7.91
C ARG A 267 0.99 8.60 8.23
N LEU A 268 1.26 9.37 7.18
CA LEU A 268 1.79 10.73 7.13
C LEU A 268 3.29 10.87 7.46
N GLU A 269 4.04 9.78 7.58
CA GLU A 269 5.44 9.84 8.04
C GLU A 269 6.48 9.41 6.99
N ASN A 270 6.18 8.48 6.09
CA ASN A 270 7.25 7.88 5.27
C ASN A 270 7.78 8.82 4.19
N ALA A 271 6.95 9.70 3.62
CA ALA A 271 7.42 10.72 2.69
C ALA A 271 8.45 11.65 3.36
N GLY A 272 8.11 12.21 4.52
CA GLY A 272 9.01 13.06 5.31
C GLY A 272 10.27 12.33 5.75
N ARG A 273 10.19 11.07 6.18
CA ARG A 273 11.36 10.25 6.55
C ARG A 273 12.27 9.91 5.37
N ALA A 274 11.69 9.72 4.18
CA ALA A 274 12.41 9.40 2.96
C ALA A 274 13.05 10.64 2.29
N GLY A 275 12.86 11.84 2.85
CA GLY A 275 13.37 13.08 2.29
C GLY A 275 12.54 13.60 1.10
N ILE A 276 11.27 13.20 1.00
CA ILE A 276 10.36 13.62 -0.08
C ILE A 276 9.55 14.83 0.40
N PRO A 277 9.57 15.97 -0.35
CA PRO A 277 8.79 17.14 0.02
C PRO A 277 7.28 16.86 -0.08
N GLN A 278 6.50 17.40 0.86
CA GLN A 278 5.07 17.10 0.98
C GLN A 278 4.17 18.32 1.21
N ILE A 279 3.18 18.49 0.35
CA ILE A 279 2.09 19.48 0.54
C ILE A 279 0.91 18.73 1.12
N VAL A 280 0.40 19.19 2.25
CA VAL A 280 -0.54 18.43 3.09
C VAL A 280 -1.80 19.26 3.35
N ALA A 281 -2.98 18.63 3.36
CA ALA A 281 -4.24 19.29 3.69
C ALA A 281 -5.19 18.34 4.44
N PRO A 282 -6.13 18.87 5.25
CA PRO A 282 -6.96 18.07 6.16
C PRO A 282 -8.18 17.43 5.50
N GLY A 283 -8.11 17.03 4.23
CA GLY A 283 -9.26 16.51 3.50
C GLY A 283 -9.94 15.36 4.25
N ALA A 284 -11.25 15.51 4.48
CA ALA A 284 -12.13 14.52 5.11
C ALA A 284 -11.70 14.00 6.50
N ILE A 285 -10.89 14.73 7.28
CA ILE A 285 -10.50 14.29 8.64
C ILE A 285 -11.67 14.21 9.63
N ASP A 286 -12.82 14.77 9.27
CA ASP A 286 -14.03 14.75 10.05
C ASP A 286 -14.77 13.42 9.96
N MET A 287 -14.54 12.61 8.93
CA MET A 287 -15.29 11.38 8.68
C MET A 287 -14.60 10.17 9.32
N VAL A 288 -15.21 9.58 10.35
CA VAL A 288 -14.80 8.29 10.90
C VAL A 288 -15.49 7.17 10.14
N ASP A 289 -14.73 6.43 9.35
CA ASP A 289 -15.25 5.32 8.53
C ASP A 289 -15.31 4.01 9.31
N PHE A 290 -16.27 3.14 9.00
CA PHE A 290 -16.36 1.80 9.59
C PHE A 290 -17.12 0.83 8.67
N PRO A 291 -16.99 -0.50 8.90
CA PRO A 291 -17.68 -1.49 8.09
C PRO A 291 -19.20 -1.38 8.28
N ALA A 292 -19.93 -1.00 7.23
CA ALA A 292 -21.38 -0.75 7.32
C ALA A 292 -22.19 -1.96 7.82
N TRP A 293 -21.68 -3.17 7.61
CA TRP A 293 -22.33 -4.42 8.01
C TRP A 293 -22.20 -4.76 9.50
N LEU A 294 -21.37 -4.03 10.26
CA LEU A 294 -21.23 -4.18 11.72
C LEU A 294 -22.16 -3.26 12.52
N GLY A 295 -22.83 -2.30 11.87
CA GLY A 295 -23.61 -1.25 12.54
C GLY A 295 -22.77 -0.01 12.91
N VAL A 296 -23.43 1.00 13.47
CA VAL A 296 -22.76 2.25 13.92
C VAL A 296 -22.10 1.99 15.27
N PRO A 297 -20.81 2.32 15.47
CA PRO A 297 -20.16 2.26 16.77
C PRO A 297 -20.89 3.11 17.81
N ASP A 298 -20.98 2.64 19.05
CA ASP A 298 -21.74 3.30 20.13
C ASP A 298 -21.25 4.74 20.37
N GLU A 299 -19.94 4.97 20.28
CA GLU A 299 -19.30 6.28 20.46
C GLU A 299 -19.67 7.30 19.38
N LEU A 300 -20.22 6.83 18.25
CA LEU A 300 -20.61 7.64 17.10
C LEU A 300 -22.12 7.66 16.87
N SER A 301 -22.91 7.01 17.74
CA SER A 301 -24.35 6.81 17.55
C SER A 301 -25.16 8.12 17.49
N ASP A 302 -24.71 9.16 18.21
CA ASP A 302 -25.32 10.50 18.22
C ASP A 302 -24.72 11.45 17.17
N ARG A 303 -23.82 10.97 16.31
CA ARG A 303 -23.12 11.79 15.31
C ARG A 303 -23.81 11.71 13.95
N PRO A 304 -23.75 12.79 13.14
CA PRO A 304 -24.19 12.74 11.75
C PRO A 304 -23.59 11.55 11.00
N PHE A 305 -24.45 10.72 10.43
CA PHE A 305 -24.13 9.44 9.82
C PHE A 305 -24.41 9.44 8.31
N HIS A 306 -23.55 8.77 7.55
CA HIS A 306 -23.71 8.54 6.12
C HIS A 306 -23.35 7.09 5.75
N ALA A 307 -24.33 6.31 5.29
CA ALA A 307 -24.06 5.02 4.67
C ALA A 307 -23.64 5.22 3.21
N HIS A 308 -22.36 4.99 2.90
CA HIS A 308 -21.86 5.14 1.54
C HIS A 308 -22.27 3.94 0.67
N ASN A 309 -22.08 2.72 1.17
CA ASN A 309 -22.53 1.48 0.53
C ASN A 309 -22.61 0.33 1.56
N ARG A 310 -22.84 -0.91 1.10
CA ARG A 310 -22.97 -2.11 1.97
C ARG A 310 -21.68 -2.49 2.71
N LEU A 311 -20.53 -1.93 2.33
CA LEU A 311 -19.22 -2.19 2.94
C LEU A 311 -18.75 -1.02 3.81
N LEU A 312 -19.09 0.22 3.44
CA LEU A 312 -18.54 1.44 4.05
C LEU A 312 -19.65 2.37 4.53
N ALA A 313 -19.53 2.81 5.77
CA ALA A 313 -20.30 3.92 6.33
C ALA A 313 -19.39 4.84 7.13
N SER A 314 -19.85 6.07 7.37
CA SER A 314 -19.07 7.10 8.06
C SER A 314 -19.95 7.84 9.05
N ALA A 315 -19.35 8.31 10.15
CA ALA A 315 -19.97 9.28 11.04
C ALA A 315 -18.98 10.39 11.38
N THR A 316 -19.46 11.60 11.70
CA THR A 316 -18.55 12.72 11.96
C THR A 316 -17.90 12.67 13.35
N SER A 317 -16.61 12.95 13.42
CA SER A 317 -15.89 13.18 14.67
C SER A 317 -16.27 14.53 15.31
N GLY A 318 -16.31 14.56 16.65
CA GLY A 318 -16.63 15.77 17.41
C GLY A 318 -15.42 16.69 17.63
N SER A 319 -15.67 17.88 18.19
CA SER A 319 -14.64 18.91 18.38
C SER A 319 -13.45 18.46 19.24
N ALA A 320 -13.65 17.55 20.19
CA ALA A 320 -12.56 17.04 21.03
C ALA A 320 -11.62 16.10 20.24
N ASP A 321 -12.18 15.23 19.40
CA ASP A 321 -11.40 14.35 18.53
C ASP A 321 -10.68 15.17 17.46
N ARG A 322 -11.34 16.16 16.84
CA ARG A 322 -10.72 17.01 15.83
C ARG A 322 -9.50 17.79 16.37
N ARG A 323 -9.52 18.25 17.63
CA ARG A 323 -8.34 18.84 18.27
C ARG A 323 -7.19 17.83 18.44
N ARG A 324 -7.51 16.60 18.84
CA ARG A 324 -6.51 15.51 18.95
C ARG A 324 -5.92 15.15 17.59
N ILE A 325 -6.76 15.07 16.56
CA ILE A 325 -6.34 14.84 15.17
C ILE A 325 -5.41 15.95 14.69
N ALA A 326 -5.75 17.22 14.92
CA ALA A 326 -4.90 18.36 14.59
C ALA A 326 -3.50 18.27 15.24
N GLN A 327 -3.45 17.95 16.54
CA GLN A 327 -2.18 17.78 17.27
C GLN A 327 -1.35 16.64 16.68
N ALA A 328 -1.97 15.48 16.41
CA ALA A 328 -1.28 14.33 15.85
C ALA A 328 -0.75 14.59 14.43
N ILE A 329 -1.51 15.31 13.58
CA ILE A 329 -1.06 15.74 12.25
C ILE A 329 0.18 16.62 12.40
N ALA A 330 0.12 17.67 13.23
CA ALA A 330 1.25 18.58 13.43
C ALA A 330 2.49 17.85 13.98
N GLU A 331 2.31 16.95 14.95
CA GLU A 331 3.40 16.15 15.51
C GLU A 331 4.07 15.27 14.45
N LYS A 332 3.28 14.55 13.63
CA LYS A 332 3.79 13.70 12.54
C LYS A 332 4.57 14.52 11.53
N LEU A 333 4.02 15.67 11.10
CA LEU A 333 4.67 16.55 10.13
C LEU A 333 5.96 17.19 10.67
N SER A 334 6.04 17.47 11.96
CA SER A 334 7.24 18.06 12.60
C SER A 334 8.48 17.16 12.53
N ARG A 335 8.28 15.85 12.33
CA ARG A 335 9.35 14.84 12.24
C ARG A 335 9.87 14.67 10.80
N ALA A 336 9.29 15.36 9.82
CA ALA A 336 9.71 15.27 8.44
C ALA A 336 11.15 15.82 8.26
N SER A 337 11.95 15.14 7.44
CA SER A 337 13.30 15.56 7.08
C SER A 337 13.36 16.41 5.80
N ALA A 338 12.22 16.59 5.13
CA ALA A 338 12.06 17.36 3.90
C ALA A 338 11.09 18.54 4.09
N PRO A 339 11.10 19.54 3.19
CA PRO A 339 10.14 20.64 3.23
C PRO A 339 8.68 20.16 3.29
N VAL A 340 7.91 20.77 4.19
CA VAL A 340 6.48 20.51 4.38
C VAL A 340 5.73 21.82 4.27
N ALA A 341 4.66 21.83 3.48
CA ALA A 341 3.68 22.90 3.47
C ALA A 341 2.30 22.34 3.87
N PHE A 342 1.67 22.91 4.89
CA PHE A 342 0.33 22.55 5.31
C PHE A 342 -0.66 23.61 4.81
N VAL A 343 -1.59 23.22 3.93
CA VAL A 343 -2.66 24.09 3.43
C VAL A 343 -3.91 23.85 4.29
N LEU A 344 -4.33 24.87 5.03
CA LEU A 344 -5.47 24.84 5.94
C LEU A 344 -6.68 25.55 5.32
N PRO A 345 -7.65 24.82 4.73
CA PRO A 345 -8.91 25.38 4.25
C PRO A 345 -9.90 25.59 5.41
N ALA A 346 -9.98 26.83 5.90
CA ALA A 346 -10.84 27.18 7.03
C ALA A 346 -12.35 27.18 6.69
N GLY A 347 -12.71 27.21 5.39
CA GLY A 347 -14.09 27.24 4.91
C GLY A 347 -14.72 25.88 4.64
N GLY A 348 -14.04 24.78 4.97
CA GLY A 348 -14.58 23.41 4.88
C GLY A 348 -13.60 22.42 4.26
N ILE A 349 -13.63 21.18 4.77
CA ILE A 349 -12.60 20.16 4.49
C ILE A 349 -13.08 18.99 3.62
N GLN A 350 -14.36 18.94 3.25
CA GLN A 350 -14.94 17.97 2.32
C GLN A 350 -16.33 18.45 1.82
N GLN A 351 -16.86 17.88 0.74
CA GLN A 351 -18.07 18.39 0.05
C GLN A 351 -19.29 18.67 0.94
N TRP A 352 -19.55 17.80 1.92
CA TRP A 352 -20.67 17.84 2.85
C TRP A 352 -20.38 18.68 4.11
N ASP A 353 -19.19 19.27 4.23
CA ASP A 353 -18.87 20.24 5.27
C ASP A 353 -19.22 21.66 4.78
N ARG A 354 -20.52 21.85 4.53
CA ARG A 354 -21.10 23.10 4.00
C ARG A 354 -22.44 23.36 4.65
N GLU A 355 -22.77 24.63 4.80
CA GLU A 355 -24.09 25.03 5.30
C GLU A 355 -25.22 24.33 4.53
N GLY A 356 -26.12 23.65 5.26
CA GLY A 356 -27.24 22.88 4.72
C GLY A 356 -26.94 21.41 4.36
N GLU A 357 -25.69 20.98 4.38
CA GLU A 357 -25.31 19.58 4.15
C GLU A 357 -25.32 18.74 5.44
N ALA A 358 -25.48 17.43 5.30
CA ALA A 358 -25.72 16.52 6.43
C ALA A 358 -24.54 16.40 7.42
N LEU A 359 -23.30 16.63 6.96
CA LEU A 359 -22.09 16.46 7.78
C LEU A 359 -21.50 17.80 8.26
N HIS A 360 -22.22 18.90 8.06
CA HIS A 360 -21.73 20.22 8.43
C HIS A 360 -21.78 20.44 9.94
N ASP A 361 -20.60 20.62 10.53
CA ASP A 361 -20.41 20.88 11.96
C ASP A 361 -19.42 22.05 12.11
N PRO A 362 -19.90 23.30 12.07
CA PRO A 362 -19.04 24.48 12.05
C PRO A 362 -18.24 24.65 13.34
N ASP A 363 -18.78 24.25 14.49
CA ASP A 363 -18.09 24.33 15.78
C ASP A 363 -16.93 23.33 15.85
N ALA A 364 -17.13 22.11 15.35
CA ALA A 364 -16.06 21.12 15.27
C ALA A 364 -15.00 21.49 14.22
N LEU A 365 -15.39 22.10 13.08
CA LEU A 365 -14.45 22.63 12.09
C LEU A 365 -13.61 23.77 12.69
N ALA A 366 -14.25 24.74 13.36
CA ALA A 366 -13.54 25.84 14.03
C ALA A 366 -12.54 25.33 15.06
N ALA A 367 -12.93 24.33 15.86
CA ALA A 367 -12.04 23.67 16.81
C ALA A 367 -10.81 23.02 16.16
N PHE A 368 -10.98 22.39 14.98
CA PHE A 368 -9.86 21.85 14.20
C PHE A 368 -8.93 22.95 13.70
N VAL A 369 -9.50 23.99 13.08
CA VAL A 369 -8.76 25.11 12.50
C VAL A 369 -7.92 25.82 13.58
N ASP A 370 -8.51 26.13 14.73
CA ASP A 370 -7.81 26.80 15.84
C ASP A 370 -6.69 25.93 16.43
N ALA A 371 -6.91 24.61 16.52
CA ALA A 371 -5.89 23.68 16.95
C ALA A 371 -4.72 23.61 15.95
N MET A 372 -5.00 23.59 14.64
CA MET A 372 -3.95 23.59 13.61
C MET A 372 -3.14 24.89 13.61
N ARG A 373 -3.80 26.05 13.77
CA ARG A 373 -3.10 27.36 13.91
C ARG A 373 -2.10 27.36 15.07
N SER A 374 -2.44 26.67 16.15
CA SER A 374 -1.60 26.59 17.35
C SER A 374 -0.53 25.51 17.26
N ALA A 375 -0.81 24.40 16.58
CA ALA A 375 0.04 23.22 16.56
C ALA A 375 1.07 23.23 15.43
N VAL A 376 0.74 23.80 14.26
CA VAL A 376 1.70 23.90 13.15
C VAL A 376 2.74 24.95 13.47
N ALA A 377 4.00 24.53 13.50
CA ALA A 377 5.15 25.39 13.76
C ALA A 377 6.28 25.13 12.76
N ALA A 378 7.21 26.07 12.66
CA ALA A 378 8.41 25.90 11.85
C ALA A 378 9.16 24.59 12.24
N PRO A 379 9.68 23.82 11.27
CA PRO A 379 9.90 24.19 9.86
C PRO A 379 8.70 23.96 8.91
N VAL A 380 7.53 23.55 9.41
CA VAL A 380 6.33 23.37 8.57
C VAL A 380 5.76 24.73 8.18
N GLU A 381 5.57 24.97 6.87
CA GLU A 381 4.99 26.21 6.35
C GLU A 381 3.46 26.13 6.36
N LEU A 382 2.79 26.99 7.15
CA LEU A 382 1.32 27.05 7.19
C LEU A 382 0.77 28.01 6.12
N HIS A 383 -0.13 27.52 5.29
CA HIS A 383 -0.89 28.29 4.30
C HIS A 383 -2.37 28.23 4.62
N GLU A 384 -2.86 29.21 5.37
CA GLU A 384 -4.29 29.29 5.64
C GLU A 384 -5.05 29.95 4.48
N ILE A 385 -6.12 29.31 4.03
CA ILE A 385 -7.08 29.90 3.10
C ILE A 385 -8.45 29.98 3.77
N LYS A 386 -9.19 31.06 3.51
CA LYS A 386 -10.54 31.24 4.06
C LYS A 386 -11.57 30.33 3.38
N ASP A 387 -11.27 29.88 2.18
CA ASP A 387 -12.15 29.09 1.35
C ASP A 387 -12.17 27.60 1.72
N HIS A 388 -13.07 26.87 1.09
CA HIS A 388 -13.22 25.42 1.20
C HIS A 388 -12.15 24.68 0.39
N ILE A 389 -11.78 23.46 0.79
CA ILE A 389 -10.85 22.58 0.07
C ILE A 389 -11.20 22.33 -1.42
N ASN A 390 -12.49 22.46 -1.79
CA ASN A 390 -12.98 22.24 -3.15
C ASN A 390 -13.03 23.54 -3.98
N SER A 391 -12.47 24.64 -3.47
CA SER A 391 -12.41 25.93 -4.15
C SER A 391 -11.27 26.00 -5.18
N ALA A 392 -11.36 26.95 -6.11
CA ALA A 392 -10.25 27.25 -7.03
C ALA A 392 -9.02 27.77 -6.28
N ALA A 393 -9.23 28.61 -5.25
CA ALA A 393 -8.17 29.16 -4.42
C ALA A 393 -7.30 28.08 -3.75
N PHE A 394 -7.90 26.95 -3.34
CA PHE A 394 -7.15 25.81 -2.82
C PHE A 394 -6.20 25.22 -3.87
N ASN A 395 -6.70 24.98 -5.09
CA ASN A 395 -5.87 24.44 -6.17
C ASN A 395 -4.74 25.40 -6.56
N GLU A 396 -5.04 26.70 -6.64
CA GLU A 396 -4.06 27.75 -6.93
C GLU A 396 -2.96 27.81 -5.86
N THR A 397 -3.34 27.69 -4.59
CA THR A 397 -2.39 27.67 -3.47
C THR A 397 -1.48 26.45 -3.55
N VAL A 398 -2.03 25.24 -3.74
CA VAL A 398 -1.24 24.00 -3.86
C VAL A 398 -0.28 24.07 -5.05
N LEU A 399 -0.75 24.50 -6.22
CA LEU A 399 0.11 24.64 -7.41
C LEU A 399 1.17 25.72 -7.23
N GLY A 400 0.84 26.86 -6.60
CA GLY A 400 1.79 27.92 -6.32
C GLY A 400 2.94 27.47 -5.40
N ILE A 401 2.63 26.69 -4.36
CA ILE A 401 3.64 26.08 -3.49
C ILE A 401 4.50 25.09 -4.28
N PHE A 402 3.86 24.21 -5.06
CA PHE A 402 4.56 23.21 -5.87
C PHE A 402 5.52 23.86 -6.87
N ASP A 403 5.05 24.85 -7.64
CA ASP A 403 5.86 25.56 -8.64
C ASP A 403 7.01 26.33 -7.98
N ARG A 404 6.80 26.92 -6.79
CA ARG A 404 7.86 27.52 -5.98
C ARG A 404 8.93 26.50 -5.58
N TRP A 405 8.54 25.30 -5.16
CA TRP A 405 9.48 24.24 -4.82
C TRP A 405 10.27 23.73 -6.03
N VAL A 406 9.65 23.66 -7.20
CA VAL A 406 10.35 23.35 -8.45
C VAL A 406 11.39 24.43 -8.78
N ALA A 407 11.01 25.70 -8.72
CA ALA A 407 11.91 26.83 -8.97
C ALA A 407 13.08 26.88 -7.98
N ALA A 408 12.87 26.47 -6.73
CA ALA A 408 13.90 26.38 -5.70
C ALA A 408 14.75 25.09 -5.78
N GLY A 409 14.45 24.17 -6.70
CA GLY A 409 15.15 22.89 -6.83
C GLY A 409 14.84 21.87 -5.73
N ILE A 410 13.80 22.10 -4.92
CA ILE A 410 13.32 21.16 -3.89
C ILE A 410 12.63 19.97 -4.55
N VAL A 411 11.79 20.24 -5.56
CA VAL A 411 11.19 19.21 -6.42
C VAL A 411 11.93 19.21 -7.76
N PRO A 412 12.39 18.07 -8.28
CA PRO A 412 13.07 18.02 -9.57
C PRO A 412 12.13 18.48 -10.70
N PRO A 413 12.63 19.20 -11.72
CA PRO A 413 11.79 19.64 -12.82
C PRO A 413 11.17 18.45 -13.56
N GLY A 414 9.91 18.62 -13.97
CA GLY A 414 9.20 17.61 -14.75
C GLY A 414 9.83 17.38 -16.13
N ARG A 415 9.55 16.22 -16.71
CA ARG A 415 10.08 15.80 -18.01
C ARG A 415 8.93 15.71 -19.00
N THR A 416 8.83 16.70 -19.88
CA THR A 416 7.98 16.61 -21.06
C THR A 416 8.70 15.72 -22.06
N THR A 417 8.14 14.55 -22.35
CA THR A 417 8.60 13.75 -23.49
C THR A 417 8.48 14.62 -24.73
N VAL A 418 9.62 15.05 -25.29
CA VAL A 418 9.66 15.48 -26.70
C VAL A 418 9.19 14.25 -27.46
N ALA A 419 8.04 14.34 -28.12
CA ALA A 419 7.56 13.26 -28.97
C ALA A 419 8.69 12.90 -29.94
N ALA A 420 9.20 11.67 -29.82
CA ALA A 420 10.10 11.07 -30.79
C ALA A 420 9.27 10.30 -31.82
#